data_AF-A0A9X9S617-F1
#
_entry.id   AF-A0A9X9S617-F1
#
_cell.length_a   1.000
_cell.length_b   1.000
_cell.length_c   1.000
_cell.angle_alpha   90.00
_cell.angle_beta   90.00
_cell.angle_gamma   90.00
#
_symmetry.space_group_name_H-M   'P 1'
#
loop_
_entity.id
_entity.type
_entity.pdbx_description
1 polymer ?
#
loop_
_entity_poly.entity_id
_entity_poly.type
_entity_poly.pdbx_seq_one_letter_code
_entity_poly.pdbx_strand_id
1 'polypeptide(L)'
;MRNDLVFDIQRPFIDVVSAICALHGTHETGRTPGGEMVRIDFNAAVAEKKISFVPIDHIPDLLYSITEAADFQIELKETTLMSDRRIPRSKNVFLLRVREVGMASECSVVKTSTMTGLDALDLKSLIEGAV
;
A
#
# COMPACT_ATOMS: atom_id res chain seq x y z
N MET A 1 -2.33 13.87 -14.26
CA MET A 1 -2.87 13.14 -13.10
C MET A 1 -2.49 13.94 -11.87
N ARG A 2 -3.42 14.24 -10.95
CA ARG A 2 -3.12 14.97 -9.71
C ARG A 2 -2.82 13.93 -8.63
N ASN A 3 -1.64 13.99 -8.02
CA ASN A 3 -1.28 13.12 -6.90
C ASN A 3 -1.99 13.62 -5.63
N ASP A 4 -2.47 12.68 -4.82
CA ASP A 4 -3.06 12.99 -3.51
C ASP A 4 -1.97 13.23 -2.47
N LEU A 5 -0.85 12.50 -2.57
CA LEU A 5 0.31 12.66 -1.72
C LEU A 5 1.59 12.32 -2.50
N VAL A 6 2.65 13.08 -2.26
CA VAL A 6 4.02 12.75 -2.67
C VAL A 6 4.90 12.88 -1.44
N PHE A 7 5.73 11.87 -1.18
CA PHE A 7 6.62 11.84 -0.01
C PHE A 7 7.87 11.01 -0.30
N ASP A 8 8.94 11.30 0.44
CA ASP A 8 10.20 10.55 0.35
C ASP A 8 10.36 9.62 1.56
N ILE A 9 10.78 8.39 1.30
CA ILE A 9 11.27 7.47 2.33
C ILE A 9 12.79 7.47 2.25
N GLN A 10 13.47 7.74 3.37
CA GLN A 10 14.94 7.78 3.46
C GLN A 10 15.54 6.37 3.51
N ARG A 11 15.18 5.54 2.53
CA ARG A 11 15.61 4.16 2.34
C ARG A 11 15.84 3.87 0.86
N PRO A 12 16.81 3.00 0.52
CA PRO A 12 17.02 2.51 -0.83
C PRO A 12 15.73 1.96 -1.47
N PHE A 13 15.63 2.11 -2.80
CA PHE A 13 14.49 1.67 -3.59
C PHE A 13 14.10 0.21 -3.32
N ILE A 14 15.10 -0.68 -3.30
CA ILE A 14 14.85 -2.11 -3.11
C ILE A 14 14.32 -2.42 -1.70
N ASP A 15 14.71 -1.65 -0.68
CA ASP A 15 14.24 -1.84 0.69
C ASP A 15 12.77 -1.46 0.81
N VAL A 16 12.37 -0.34 0.20
CA VAL A 16 10.97 0.11 0.18
C VAL A 16 10.09 -0.87 -0.60
N VAL A 17 10.53 -1.31 -1.77
CA VAL A 17 9.81 -2.32 -2.57
C VAL A 17 9.69 -3.64 -1.82
N SER A 18 10.75 -4.07 -1.13
CA SER A 18 10.75 -5.29 -0.32
C SER A 18 9.78 -5.19 0.86
N ALA A 19 9.72 -4.04 1.53
CA ALA A 19 8.78 -3.78 2.62
C ALA A 19 7.31 -3.83 2.13
N ILE A 20 7.00 -3.22 0.98
CA ILE A 20 5.67 -3.29 0.36
C ILE A 20 5.31 -4.75 0.03
N CYS A 21 6.27 -5.52 -0.48
CA CYS A 21 6.06 -6.95 -0.76
C CYS A 21 5.79 -7.73 0.53
N ALA A 22 6.52 -7.44 1.61
CA ALA A 22 6.33 -8.09 2.90
C ALA A 22 4.99 -7.73 3.56
N LEU A 23 4.45 -6.53 3.31
CA LEU A 23 3.14 -6.11 3.79
C LEU A 23 1.98 -6.82 3.08
N HIS A 24 2.18 -7.34 1.86
CA HIS A 24 1.11 -8.03 1.13
C HIS A 24 0.60 -9.26 1.88
N GLY A 25 -0.73 -9.37 1.99
CA GLY A 25 -1.40 -10.47 2.69
C GLY A 25 -1.31 -10.35 4.21
N THR A 26 -0.65 -9.32 4.73
CA THR A 26 -0.62 -9.01 6.16
C THR A 26 -1.79 -8.11 6.56
N HIS A 27 -1.88 -7.87 7.86
CA HIS A 27 -2.87 -6.96 8.41
C HIS A 27 -2.31 -6.25 9.62
N GLU A 28 -2.83 -5.05 9.86
CA GLU A 28 -2.64 -4.33 11.11
C GLU A 28 -3.96 -4.20 11.87
N THR A 29 -3.86 -4.00 13.18
CA THR A 29 -5.00 -3.66 14.03
C THR A 29 -4.88 -2.22 14.49
N GLY A 30 -5.96 -1.47 14.36
CA GLY A 30 -6.04 -0.07 14.78
C GLY A 30 -7.32 0.20 15.54
N ARG A 31 -7.50 1.48 15.90
CA ARG A 31 -8.76 1.98 16.43
C ARG A 31 -9.23 3.14 15.58
N THR A 32 -10.53 3.18 15.30
CA THR A 32 -11.14 4.35 14.66
C THR A 32 -11.18 5.53 15.64
N PRO A 33 -11.42 6.77 15.16
CA PRO A 33 -11.65 7.91 16.05
C PRO A 33 -12.81 7.69 17.05
N GLY A 34 -13.76 6.81 16.70
CA GLY A 34 -14.85 6.38 17.59
C GLY A 34 -14.47 5.31 18.61
N GLY A 35 -13.22 4.86 18.64
CA GLY A 35 -12.69 3.86 19.57
C GLY A 35 -12.91 2.41 19.18
N GLU A 36 -13.59 2.16 18.05
CA GLU A 36 -13.87 0.81 17.54
C GLU A 36 -12.58 0.14 17.07
N MET A 37 -12.39 -1.12 17.43
CA MET A 37 -11.26 -1.91 16.93
C MET A 37 -11.47 -2.21 15.44
N VAL A 38 -10.46 -1.96 14.64
CA VAL A 38 -10.45 -2.26 13.21
C VAL A 38 -9.25 -3.10 12.83
N ARG A 39 -9.44 -3.92 11.81
CA ARG A 39 -8.37 -4.63 11.10
C ARG A 39 -8.23 -4.01 9.72
N ILE A 40 -7.00 -3.71 9.32
CA ILE A 40 -6.66 -3.18 8.00
C ILE A 40 -5.86 -4.26 7.29
N ASP A 41 -6.46 -4.93 6.31
CA ASP A 41 -5.76 -5.88 5.45
C ASP A 41 -5.05 -5.13 4.31
N PHE A 42 -3.78 -5.46 4.06
CA PHE A 42 -2.95 -4.84 3.03
C PHE A 42 -2.72 -5.81 1.87
N ASN A 43 -3.17 -5.45 0.67
CA ASN A 43 -2.96 -6.25 -0.53
C ASN A 43 -2.25 -5.42 -1.60
N ALA A 44 -1.15 -5.95 -2.15
CA ALA A 44 -0.41 -5.31 -3.23
C ALA A 44 -0.53 -6.14 -4.50
N ALA A 45 -0.76 -5.43 -5.60
CA ALA A 45 -0.53 -5.91 -6.96
C ALA A 45 0.45 -4.96 -7.62
N VAL A 46 1.24 -5.44 -8.57
CA VAL A 46 2.27 -4.66 -9.26
C VAL A 46 1.98 -4.66 -10.76
N ALA A 47 2.32 -3.55 -11.42
CA ALA A 47 2.07 -3.39 -12.85
C ALA A 47 2.95 -4.35 -13.66
N GLU A 48 2.33 -5.20 -14.46
CA GLU A 48 3.01 -6.05 -15.43
C GLU A 48 2.81 -5.51 -16.85
N LYS A 49 3.92 -5.35 -17.59
CA LYS A 49 3.94 -5.00 -19.03
C LYS A 49 3.04 -3.81 -19.42
N LYS A 50 2.83 -2.86 -18.50
CA LYS A 50 2.04 -1.61 -18.68
C LYS A 50 0.54 -1.81 -18.97
N ILE A 51 -0.02 -3.01 -18.80
CA ILE A 51 -1.41 -3.32 -19.22
C ILE A 51 -2.29 -3.70 -18.03
N SER A 52 -1.75 -4.33 -16.99
CA SER A 52 -2.53 -4.81 -15.85
C SER A 52 -1.73 -4.83 -14.56
N PHE A 53 -2.43 -4.70 -13.43
CA PHE A 53 -1.87 -5.01 -12.11
C PHE A 53 -2.10 -6.49 -11.82
N VAL A 54 -1.03 -7.17 -11.42
CA VAL A 54 -1.04 -8.59 -11.08
C VAL A 54 -0.63 -8.72 -9.61
N PRO A 55 -1.35 -9.53 -8.80
CA PRO A 55 -0.96 -9.81 -7.42
C PRO A 55 0.52 -10.19 -7.32
N ILE A 56 1.23 -9.66 -6.31
CA ILE A 56 2.70 -9.80 -6.26
C ILE A 56 3.15 -11.25 -6.07
N ASP A 57 2.31 -12.10 -5.48
CA ASP A 57 2.52 -13.55 -5.32
C ASP A 57 2.51 -14.31 -6.65
N HIS A 58 1.99 -13.70 -7.71
CA HIS A 58 2.01 -14.24 -9.07
C HIS A 58 3.20 -13.76 -9.90
N ILE A 59 4.08 -12.90 -9.38
CA ILE A 59 5.28 -12.45 -10.08
C ILE A 59 6.52 -13.05 -9.42
N PRO A 60 7.03 -14.20 -9.92
CA PRO A 60 8.25 -14.77 -9.41
C PRO A 60 9.41 -13.80 -9.62
N ASP A 61 10.33 -13.75 -8.66
CA ASP A 61 11.55 -12.94 -8.72
C ASP A 61 11.29 -11.44 -8.93
N LEU A 62 10.14 -10.93 -8.46
CA LEU A 62 9.74 -9.53 -8.59
C LEU A 62 10.87 -8.56 -8.21
N LEU A 63 11.51 -8.80 -7.05
CA LEU A 63 12.61 -7.98 -6.53
C LEU A 63 13.86 -7.96 -7.42
N TYR A 64 14.08 -9.00 -8.23
CA TYR A 64 15.19 -9.07 -9.18
C TYR A 64 14.85 -8.43 -10.54
N SER A 65 13.57 -8.22 -10.83
CA SER A 65 13.08 -7.70 -12.12
C SER A 65 12.89 -6.17 -12.14
N ILE A 66 12.86 -5.53 -10.96
CA ILE A 66 12.57 -4.11 -10.80
C ILE A 66 13.85 -3.40 -10.35
N THR A 67 14.27 -2.36 -11.07
CA THR A 67 15.55 -1.70 -10.83
C THR A 67 15.46 -0.24 -10.37
N GLU A 68 14.50 0.55 -10.86
CA GLU A 68 14.50 2.02 -10.61
C GLU A 68 13.12 2.61 -10.30
N ALA A 69 12.05 1.91 -10.71
CA ALA A 69 10.68 2.32 -10.46
C ALA A 69 9.74 1.13 -10.46
N ALA A 70 8.74 1.17 -9.57
CA ALA A 70 7.68 0.19 -9.49
C ALA A 70 6.33 0.90 -9.35
N ASP A 71 5.35 0.45 -10.13
CA ASP A 71 3.97 0.91 -10.03
C ASP A 71 3.14 -0.20 -9.36
N PHE A 72 2.52 0.13 -8.23
CA PHE A 72 1.67 -0.76 -7.45
C PHE A 72 0.22 -0.29 -7.47
N GLN A 73 -0.68 -1.27 -7.40
CA GLN A 73 -2.05 -1.08 -6.93
C GLN A 73 -2.13 -1.66 -5.52
N ILE A 74 -2.37 -0.79 -4.55
CA ILE A 74 -2.53 -1.18 -3.14
C ILE A 74 -4.02 -1.13 -2.80
N GLU A 75 -4.52 -2.24 -2.27
CA GLU A 75 -5.86 -2.34 -1.71
C GLU A 75 -5.76 -2.44 -0.18
N LEU A 76 -6.32 -1.45 0.50
CA LEU A 76 -6.49 -1.44 1.95
C LEU A 76 -7.95 -1.73 2.28
N LYS A 77 -8.19 -2.83 2.99
CA LYS A 77 -9.53 -3.23 3.41
C LYS A 77 -9.67 -3.09 4.92
N GLU A 78 -10.54 -2.20 5.34
CA GLU A 78 -10.86 -1.97 6.74
C GLU A 78 -12.06 -2.83 7.16
N THR A 79 -11.92 -3.56 8.25
CA THR A 79 -12.96 -4.40 8.84
C THR A 79 -13.09 -4.08 10.33
N THR A 80 -14.26 -3.62 10.76
CA THR A 80 -14.57 -3.44 12.17
C THR A 80 -14.67 -4.80 12.87
N LEU A 81 -13.97 -4.92 13.99
CA LEU A 81 -13.96 -6.10 14.85
C LEU A 81 -14.90 -5.85 16.04
N MET A 82 -16.00 -6.60 16.08
CA MET A 82 -16.90 -6.68 17.24
C MET A 82 -16.66 -8.01 17.96
N SER A 83 -17.17 -8.15 19.19
CA SER A 83 -17.01 -9.37 19.98
C SER A 83 -17.65 -10.60 19.32
N ASP A 84 -18.71 -10.41 18.53
CA ASP A 84 -19.52 -11.47 17.92
C ASP A 84 -19.43 -11.53 16.39
N ARG A 85 -18.89 -10.49 15.73
CA ARG A 85 -18.86 -10.40 14.26
C ARG A 85 -17.76 -9.50 13.73
N ARG A 86 -17.48 -9.66 12.43
CA ARG A 86 -16.60 -8.79 11.65
C ARG A 86 -17.41 -8.08 10.58
N ILE A 87 -17.31 -6.76 10.52
CA ILE A 87 -18.10 -5.93 9.60
C ILE A 87 -17.15 -5.23 8.62
N PRO A 88 -17.18 -5.55 7.31
CA PRO A 88 -16.44 -4.78 6.31
C PRO A 88 -16.88 -3.31 6.35
N ARG A 89 -15.92 -2.40 6.48
CA ARG A 89 -16.18 -0.96 6.66
C ARG A 89 -15.83 -0.17 5.41
N SER A 90 -14.63 -0.35 4.90
CA SER A 90 -14.17 0.33 3.70
C SER A 90 -13.19 -0.52 2.91
N LYS A 91 -13.12 -0.27 1.61
CA LYS A 91 -12.12 -0.84 0.69
C LYS A 91 -11.61 0.32 -0.14
N ASN A 92 -10.36 0.70 0.11
CA ASN A 92 -9.71 1.82 -0.54
C ASN A 92 -8.62 1.29 -1.47
N VAL A 93 -8.58 1.81 -2.70
CA VAL A 93 -7.62 1.40 -3.71
C VAL A 93 -6.76 2.60 -4.06
N PHE A 94 -5.44 2.38 -4.03
CA PHE A 94 -4.42 3.38 -4.29
C PHE A 94 -3.53 2.89 -5.42
N LEU A 95 -3.14 3.80 -6.30
CA LEU A 95 -2.00 3.64 -7.19
C LEU A 95 -0.80 4.28 -6.50
N LEU A 96 0.23 3.49 -6.25
CA LEU A 96 1.47 3.90 -5.64
C LEU A 96 2.59 3.74 -6.65
N ARG A 97 3.27 4.82 -6.99
CA ARG A 97 4.53 4.76 -7.72
C ARG A 97 5.68 4.98 -6.77
N VAL A 98 6.60 4.02 -6.72
CA VAL A 98 7.87 4.14 -6.02
C VAL A 98 8.97 4.35 -7.05
N ARG A 99 9.85 5.32 -6.83
CA ARG A 99 10.99 5.60 -7.71
C ARG A 99 12.24 5.88 -6.89
N GLU A 100 13.37 5.37 -7.36
CA GLU A 100 14.67 5.72 -6.79
C GLU A 100 15.02 7.20 -7.05
N VAL A 101 15.40 7.92 -6.00
CA VAL A 101 15.87 9.30 -6.05
C VAL A 101 17.12 9.44 -5.16
N GLY A 102 18.29 9.25 -5.77
CA GLY A 102 19.57 9.28 -5.06
C GLY A 102 19.65 8.12 -4.06
N MET A 103 19.75 8.42 -2.76
CA MET A 103 19.75 7.42 -1.69
C MET A 103 18.38 7.20 -1.03
N ALA A 104 17.34 7.86 -1.55
CA ALA A 104 15.99 7.79 -1.04
C ALA A 104 15.03 7.24 -2.11
N SER A 105 13.79 7.00 -1.70
CA SER A 105 12.72 6.56 -2.60
C SER A 105 11.57 7.56 -2.55
N GLU A 106 11.24 8.16 -3.70
CA GLU A 106 10.06 9.00 -3.85
C GLU A 106 8.83 8.11 -4.07
N CYS A 107 7.79 8.34 -3.27
CA CYS A 107 6.51 7.67 -3.34
C CYS A 107 5.43 8.67 -3.77
N SER A 108 4.78 8.41 -4.90
CA SER A 108 3.63 9.18 -5.39
C SER A 108 2.35 8.34 -5.29
N VAL A 109 1.34 8.87 -4.59
CA VAL A 109 0.08 8.16 -4.31
C VAL A 109 -1.10 8.85 -4.99
N VAL A 110 -1.96 8.05 -5.60
CA VAL A 110 -3.28 8.44 -6.12
C VAL A 110 -4.31 7.45 -5.60
N LYS A 111 -5.30 7.92 -4.85
CA LYS A 111 -6.47 7.13 -4.46
C LYS A 111 -7.47 7.08 -5.62
N THR A 112 -7.79 5.89 -6.08
CA THR A 112 -8.71 5.67 -7.21
C THR A 112 -10.12 5.31 -6.76
N SER A 113 -10.27 4.81 -5.54
CA SER A 113 -11.58 4.55 -4.94
C SER A 113 -12.23 5.83 -4.43
N THR A 114 -13.55 5.97 -4.61
CA THR A 114 -14.35 7.08 -4.07
C THR A 114 -14.78 6.87 -2.60
N MET A 115 -14.43 5.72 -2.00
CA MET A 115 -14.81 5.38 -0.63
C MET A 115 -14.13 6.28 0.40
N THR A 116 -14.84 6.62 1.46
CA THR A 116 -14.29 7.26 2.65
C THR A 116 -13.67 6.21 3.59
N GLY A 117 -12.80 6.63 4.49
CA GLY A 117 -12.04 5.73 5.37
C GLY A 117 -10.55 6.07 5.28
N LEU A 118 -9.75 5.11 4.84
CA LEU A 118 -8.30 5.25 4.71
C LEU A 118 -7.91 6.20 3.59
N ASP A 119 -6.91 7.04 3.81
CA ASP A 119 -6.36 7.98 2.84
C ASP A 119 -4.88 7.73 2.53
N ALA A 120 -4.26 8.63 1.75
CA ALA A 120 -2.88 8.50 1.33
C ALA A 120 -1.86 8.65 2.49
N LEU A 121 -2.22 9.36 3.57
CA LEU A 121 -1.39 9.48 4.77
C LEU A 121 -1.41 8.18 5.58
N ASP A 122 -2.54 7.48 5.63
CA ASP A 122 -2.62 6.15 6.24
C ASP A 122 -1.72 5.16 5.49
N LEU A 123 -1.81 5.13 4.15
CA LEU A 123 -0.93 4.29 3.32
C LEU A 123 0.54 4.62 3.54
N LYS A 124 0.90 5.92 3.57
CA LYS A 124 2.26 6.36 3.89
C LYS A 124 2.73 5.79 5.24
N SER A 125 1.90 5.93 6.28
CA SER A 125 2.24 5.50 7.64
C SER A 125 2.46 3.99 7.72
N LEU A 126 1.66 3.20 7.00
CA LEU A 126 1.82 1.74 6.91
C LEU A 126 3.13 1.35 6.24
N ILE A 127 3.49 2.03 5.13
CA ILE A 127 4.75 1.73 4.42
C ILE A 127 5.93 2.16 5.29
N GLU A 128 5.94 3.38 5.84
CA GLU A 128 7.01 3.87 6.71
C GLU A 128 7.21 3.01 7.97
N GLY A 129 6.13 2.44 8.52
CA GLY A 129 6.21 1.52 9.66
C GLY A 129 6.85 0.16 9.33
N ALA A 130 6.95 -0.20 8.05
CA ALA A 130 7.51 -1.47 7.58
C ALA A 130 8.97 -1.38 7.11
N VAL A 131 9.55 -0.16 7.02
CA VAL A 131 10.94 0.10 6.57
C VAL A 131 11.86 0.54 7.71
#